data_AF-A0A8H6M4A5-F1
#
_entry.id   AF-A0A8H6M4A5-F1
#
_cell.length_a   1.000
_cell.length_b   1.000
_cell.length_c   1.000
_cell.angle_alpha   90.00
_cell.angle_beta   90.00
_cell.angle_gamma   90.00
#
_symmetry.space_group_name_H-M   'P 1'
#
loop_
_entity.id
_entity.type
_entity.pdbx_description
1 polymer ?
#
loop_
_entity_poly.entity_id
_entity_poly.type
_entity_poly.pdbx_seq_one_letter_code
_entity_poly.pdbx_strand_id
1 'polypeptide(L)'
;MPQQDPQALYAQIRRRFIETGEWDQIRGVLQARLNESGWLDEIKNRGKERARDMDPLSFQALFDELRPNAQNSIPLVVKKEINAVIRQHLDRHLQ
;
A
#
# COMPACT_ATOMS: atom_id res chain seq x y z
N MET A 1 23.01 25.91 -4.04
CA MET A 1 22.95 24.56 -3.41
C MET A 1 22.53 23.58 -4.48
N PRO A 2 23.20 22.43 -4.68
CA PRO A 2 22.73 21.45 -5.65
C PRO A 2 21.34 20.98 -5.21
N GLN A 3 20.33 21.23 -6.04
CA GLN A 3 18.99 20.70 -5.85
C GLN A 3 19.11 19.18 -5.83
N GLN A 4 18.91 18.56 -4.67
CA GLN A 4 18.87 17.11 -4.61
C GLN A 4 17.72 16.63 -5.49
N ASP A 5 18.02 15.71 -6.42
CA ASP A 5 17.01 15.06 -7.23
C ASP A 5 15.99 14.37 -6.29
N PRO A 6 14.70 14.76 -6.32
CA PRO A 6 13.67 14.16 -5.48
C PRO A 6 13.60 12.64 -5.58
N GLN A 7 13.93 12.07 -6.75
CA GLN A 7 13.95 10.62 -6.94
C GLN A 7 15.11 9.98 -6.19
N ALA A 8 16.29 10.59 -6.23
CA ALA A 8 17.46 10.13 -5.49
C ALA A 8 17.25 10.22 -3.98
N LEU A 9 16.59 11.27 -3.49
CA LEU A 9 16.23 11.42 -2.08
C LEU A 9 15.22 10.36 -1.64
N TYR A 10 14.16 10.14 -2.43
CA TYR A 10 13.17 9.10 -2.17
C TYR A 10 13.82 7.71 -2.09
N ALA A 11 14.71 7.38 -3.04
CA ALA A 11 15.40 6.10 -3.06
C ALA A 11 16.26 5.87 -1.81
N GLN A 12 16.97 6.91 -1.35
CA GLN A 12 17.80 6.86 -0.14
C GLN A 12 16.95 6.64 1.11
N ILE A 13 15.86 7.40 1.28
CA ILE A 13 14.94 7.26 2.41
C ILE A 13 14.31 5.87 2.42
N ARG A 14 13.80 5.41 1.27
CA ARG A 14 13.21 4.08 1.14
C ARG A 14 14.20 2.98 1.51
N ARG A 15 15.45 3.09 1.07
CA ARG A 15 16.50 2.13 1.43
C ARG A 15 16.71 2.09 2.94
N ARG A 16 16.79 3.25 3.60
CA ARG A 16 16.95 3.36 5.05
C ARG A 16 15.78 2.72 5.81
N PHE A 17 14.55 2.95 5.36
CA PHE A 17 13.35 2.33 5.97
C PHE A 17 13.37 0.80 5.86
N ILE A 18 13.90 0.26 4.76
CA ILE A 18 14.06 -1.19 4.59
C ILE A 18 15.14 -1.73 5.52
N GLU A 19 16.32 -1.09 5.55
CA GLU A 19 17.47 -1.54 6.35
C GLU A 19 17.20 -1.48 7.86
N THR A 20 16.33 -0.56 8.30
CA THR A 20 15.94 -0.41 9.72
C THR A 20 14.69 -1.21 10.10
N GLY A 21 14.03 -1.88 9.14
CA GLY A 21 12.79 -2.64 9.36
C GLY A 21 11.53 -1.78 9.52
N GLU A 22 11.65 -0.45 9.42
CA GLU A 22 10.50 0.46 9.47
C GLU A 22 9.52 0.24 8.32
N TRP A 23 10.03 -0.15 7.15
CA TRP A 23 9.19 -0.51 6.01
C TRP A 23 8.23 -1.65 6.35
N ASP A 24 8.72 -2.68 7.04
CA ASP A 24 7.90 -3.82 7.47
C ASP A 24 6.90 -3.43 8.57
N GLN A 25 7.28 -2.51 9.47
CA GLN A 25 6.36 -1.93 10.46
C GLN A 25 5.21 -1.17 9.79
N ILE A 26 5.52 -0.25 8.85
CA ILE A 26 4.53 0.51 8.09
C ILE A 26 3.60 -0.45 7.33
N ARG A 27 4.18 -1.47 6.68
CA ARG A 27 3.41 -2.50 5.97
C ARG A 27 2.50 -3.29 6.91
N GLY A 28 2.99 -3.65 8.09
CA GLY A 28 2.23 -4.37 9.11
C GLY A 28 1.01 -3.56 9.59
N VAL A 29 1.20 -2.28 9.89
CA VAL A 29 0.10 -1.38 10.28
C VAL A 29 -0.91 -1.23 9.14
N LEU A 30 -0.45 -1.03 7.90
CA LEU A 30 -1.34 -0.96 6.74
C LEU A 30 -2.16 -2.24 6.59
N GLN A 31 -1.54 -3.42 6.70
CA GLN A 31 -2.23 -4.69 6.56
C GLN A 31 -3.27 -4.90 7.68
N ALA A 32 -2.92 -4.57 8.93
CA ALA A 32 -3.85 -4.64 10.05
C ALA A 32 -5.07 -3.74 9.84
N ARG A 33 -4.85 -2.47 9.44
CA ARG A 33 -5.93 -1.51 9.20
C ARG A 33 -6.83 -1.86 8.02
N LEU A 34 -6.25 -2.34 6.92
CA LEU A 34 -7.02 -2.82 5.79
C LEU A 34 -7.88 -4.02 6.17
N ASN A 35 -7.36 -4.94 6.99
CA ASN A 35 -8.11 -6.08 7.49
C ASN A 35 -9.25 -5.66 8.44
N GLU A 36 -8.95 -4.81 9.43
CA GLU A 36 -9.93 -4.29 10.40
C GLU A 36 -11.05 -3.48 9.73
N SER A 37 -10.76 -2.80 8.62
CA SER A 37 -11.77 -2.06 7.85
C SER A 37 -12.67 -2.95 6.99
N GLY A 38 -12.43 -4.26 6.92
CA GLY A 38 -13.13 -5.19 6.03
C GLY A 38 -12.72 -5.11 4.56
N TRP A 39 -11.79 -4.21 4.21
CA TRP A 39 -11.33 -4.00 2.83
C TRP A 39 -10.71 -5.27 2.23
N LEU A 40 -9.94 -6.04 3.01
CA LEU A 40 -9.33 -7.28 2.52
C LEU A 40 -10.39 -8.29 2.06
N ASP A 41 -11.46 -8.44 2.85
CA ASP A 41 -12.55 -9.38 2.56
C ASP A 41 -13.38 -8.89 1.37
N GLU A 42 -13.65 -7.59 1.26
CA GLU A 42 -14.34 -6.99 0.13
C GLU A 42 -13.63 -7.31 -1.20
N ILE A 43 -12.32 -7.03 -1.28
CA ILE A 43 -11.54 -7.26 -2.51
C ILE A 43 -11.46 -8.75 -2.83
N LYS A 44 -11.31 -9.60 -1.80
CA LYS A 44 -11.29 -11.06 -1.99
C LYS A 44 -12.63 -11.59 -2.50
N ASN A 45 -13.74 -11.10 -1.97
CA ASN A 45 -15.08 -11.50 -2.41
C ASN A 45 -15.34 -11.07 -3.85
N ARG A 46 -15.03 -9.81 -4.18
CA ARG A 46 -15.15 -9.31 -5.55
C ARG A 46 -14.29 -10.10 -6.53
N GLY A 47 -13.05 -10.43 -6.15
CA GLY A 47 -12.18 -11.24 -7.00
C GLY A 47 -12.70 -12.66 -7.22
N LYS A 48 -13.28 -13.29 -6.19
CA LYS A 48 -13.93 -14.59 -6.33
C LYS A 48 -15.15 -14.54 -7.24
N GLU A 49 -16.00 -13.53 -7.09
CA GLU A 49 -17.16 -13.32 -7.96
C GLU A 49 -16.71 -13.15 -9.40
N ARG A 50 -15.73 -12.28 -9.65
CA ARG A 50 -15.25 -12.04 -11.01
C ARG A 50 -14.58 -13.26 -11.65
N ALA A 51 -13.85 -14.06 -10.85
CA ALA A 51 -13.22 -15.28 -11.32
C ALA A 51 -14.22 -16.38 -11.71
N ARG A 52 -15.42 -16.42 -11.10
CA ARG A 52 -16.46 -17.42 -11.44
C ARG A 52 -16.99 -17.25 -12.85
N ASP A 53 -17.07 -16.01 -13.32
CA ASP A 53 -17.61 -15.66 -14.64
C ASP A 53 -16.51 -15.56 -15.72
N MET A 54 -15.27 -15.93 -15.39
CA MET A 54 -14.12 -15.79 -16.27
C MET A 54 -13.74 -17.14 -16.89
N ASP A 55 -13.91 -17.26 -18.21
CA ASP A 55 -13.49 -18.43 -18.99
C ASP A 55 -12.71 -17.97 -20.25
N PRO A 56 -11.40 -18.27 -20.36
CA PRO A 56 -10.57 -18.98 -19.40
C PRO A 56 -10.14 -18.11 -18.20
N LEU A 57 -9.96 -18.73 -17.03
CA LEU A 57 -9.45 -18.06 -15.84
C LEU A 57 -8.03 -17.51 -16.05
N SER A 58 -7.84 -16.21 -15.81
CA SER A 58 -6.53 -15.55 -15.90
C SER A 58 -6.29 -14.65 -14.69
N PHE A 59 -5.20 -14.93 -13.96
CA PHE A 59 -4.78 -14.09 -12.84
C PHE A 59 -4.46 -12.66 -13.28
N GLN A 60 -3.75 -12.50 -14.39
CA GLN A 60 -3.33 -11.17 -14.87
C GLN A 60 -4.54 -10.31 -15.21
N ALA A 61 -5.51 -10.86 -15.95
CA ALA A 61 -6.74 -10.15 -16.28
C ALA A 61 -7.55 -9.78 -15.04
N LEU A 62 -7.67 -10.71 -14.09
CA LEU A 62 -8.35 -10.47 -12.81
C LEU A 62 -7.65 -9.38 -11.98
N PHE A 63 -6.33 -9.41 -11.91
CA PHE A 63 -5.53 -8.43 -11.18
C PHE A 63 -5.66 -7.03 -11.79
N ASP A 64 -5.54 -6.92 -13.11
CA ASP A 64 -5.63 -5.63 -13.81
C ASP A 64 -7.02 -5.01 -13.70
N GLU A 65 -8.07 -5.83 -13.68
CA GLU A 65 -9.45 -5.37 -13.48
C GLU A 65 -9.72 -4.93 -12.02
N LEU A 66 -9.22 -5.69 -11.03
CA LEU A 66 -9.47 -5.41 -9.62
C LEU A 66 -8.60 -4.28 -9.07
N ARG A 67 -7.37 -4.11 -9.55
CA ARG A 67 -6.38 -3.19 -8.97
C ARG A 67 -6.87 -1.73 -8.88
N PRO A 68 -7.48 -1.12 -9.91
CA PRO A 68 -7.98 0.26 -9.80
C PRO A 68 -9.07 0.40 -8.74
N ASN A 69 -10.00 -0.56 -8.70
CA ASN A 69 -11.07 -0.60 -7.70
C ASN A 69 -10.51 -0.77 -6.29
N ALA A 70 -9.53 -1.67 -6.12
CA ALA A 70 -8.84 -1.89 -4.86
C ALA A 70 -8.19 -0.59 -4.36
N GLN A 71 -7.47 0.15 -5.20
CA GLN A 71 -6.82 1.41 -4.81
C GLN A 71 -7.81 2.52 -4.44
N ASN A 72 -8.95 2.59 -5.15
CA ASN A 72 -9.96 3.61 -4.93
C ASN A 72 -10.83 3.34 -3.70
N SER A 73 -11.05 2.06 -3.36
CA SER A 73 -11.87 1.63 -2.22
C SER A 73 -11.15 1.68 -0.87
N ILE A 74 -9.83 1.91 -0.84
CA ILE A 74 -9.10 2.06 0.43
C ILE A 74 -9.73 3.19 1.27
N PRO A 75 -10.19 2.91 2.50
CA PRO A 75 -10.87 3.92 3.32
C PRO A 75 -9.98 5.14 3.60
N LEU A 76 -10.59 6.33 3.58
CA LEU A 76 -9.86 7.58 3.81
C LEU A 76 -9.17 7.61 5.20
N VAL A 77 -9.82 7.02 6.21
CA VAL A 77 -9.25 6.91 7.56
C VAL A 77 -7.94 6.13 7.55
N VAL A 78 -7.90 4.98 6.86
CA VAL A 78 -6.69 4.16 6.70
C VAL A 78 -5.61 4.94 5.96
N LYS A 79 -5.96 5.65 4.87
CA LYS A 79 -4.99 6.50 4.14
C LYS A 79 -4.37 7.57 5.06
N LYS A 80 -5.19 8.24 5.88
CA LYS A 80 -4.71 9.29 6.81
C LYS A 80 -3.80 8.71 7.89
N GLU A 81 -4.18 7.59 8.50
CA GLU A 81 -3.37 6.92 9.53
C GLU A 81 -2.02 6.49 9.00
N ILE A 82 -1.97 5.84 7.83
CA ILE A 82 -0.70 5.37 7.25
C ILE A 82 0.18 6.54 6.82
N ASN A 83 -0.39 7.64 6.32
CA ASN A 83 0.38 8.86 6.08
C ASN A 83 0.96 9.46 7.36
N ALA A 84 0.23 9.41 8.48
CA ALA A 84 0.75 9.87 9.77
C ALA A 84 1.91 8.98 10.26
N VAL A 85 1.79 7.65 10.12
CA VAL A 85 2.87 6.71 10.46
C VAL A 85 4.10 6.98 9.59
N ILE A 86 3.95 7.11 8.27
CA ILE A 86 5.07 7.42 7.37
C ILE A 86 5.76 8.72 7.79
N ARG A 87 4.99 9.79 8.06
CA ARG A 87 5.55 11.08 8.54
C ARG A 87 6.35 10.91 9.83
N GLN A 88 5.82 10.16 10.78
CA GLN A 88 6.52 9.90 12.04
C GLN A 88 7.88 9.21 11.82
N HIS A 89 7.97 8.26 10.90
CA HIS A 89 9.26 7.63 10.54
C HIS A 89 10.18 8.60 9.81
N LEU A 90 9.65 9.42 8.90
CA LEU A 90 10.43 10.44 8.18
C LEU A 90 11.05 11.46 9.15
N ASP A 91 10.28 11.96 10.12
CA ASP A 91 10.74 12.95 11.08
C ASP A 91 11.92 12.44 11.92
N ARG A 92 11.95 11.14 12.26
CA ARG A 92 13.09 10.53 12.97
C ARG A 92 14.37 10.46 12.13
N HIS A 93 14.25 10.51 10.81
CA HIS A 93 15.35 10.35 9.88
C HIS A 93 15.88 11.66 9.29
N LEU A 94 15.08 12.73 9.41
CA LEU A 94 15.41 14.08 8.93
C LEU A 94 15.88 15.03 10.05
N GLN A 95 15.93 14.56 11.30
CA GLN A 95 16.59 15.24 12.42
C GLN A 95 18.07 14.88 12.54
#